data_AF-A6IJH2-F1
#
_entry.id   AF-A6IJH2-F1
#
_cell.length_a   1.000
_cell.length_b   1.000
_cell.length_c   1.000
_cell.angle_alpha   90.00
_cell.angle_beta   90.00
_cell.angle_gamma   90.00
#
_symmetry.space_group_name_H-M   'P 1'
#
loop_
_entity.id
_entity.type
_entity.pdbx_description
1 polymer ?
#
loop_
_entity_poly.entity_id
_entity_poly.type
_entity_poly.pdbx_seq_one_letter_code
_entity_poly.pdbx_strand_id
1 'polypeptide(L)'
;MKYAKKIESEESNWIDDKQLLIRIAAIDNGLAFPFKHPDEWRAYPFHWAWLPQAKVPFSEETRNLILPFISDMNFVQDLCEDLYELFKTDKGFDRAAFESQMSVMRGQILNLTQALRDGKSPMQLAQMPCVIVECSKSGGQGRVVHLGSSFTQTVHCRKPFFSSW
;
A
#
# COMPACT_ATOMS: atom_id res chain seq x y z
N MET A 1 3.76 36.63 59.62
CA MET A 1 4.60 36.22 58.49
C MET A 1 4.54 34.71 58.39
N LYS A 2 3.96 34.17 57.32
CA LYS A 2 3.71 32.73 57.14
C LYS A 2 4.89 32.12 56.39
N TYR A 3 5.43 31.02 56.92
CA TYR A 3 6.54 30.26 56.36
C TYR A 3 6.17 29.75 54.96
N ALA A 4 6.98 30.12 53.96
CA ALA A 4 6.87 29.63 52.60
C ALA A 4 7.47 28.21 52.54
N LYS A 5 6.63 27.24 52.17
CA LYS A 5 7.02 25.86 51.90
C LYS A 5 7.77 25.84 50.56
N LYS A 6 9.09 25.66 50.61
CA LYS A 6 9.91 25.35 49.44
C LYS A 6 9.50 23.96 48.94
N ILE A 7 8.81 23.90 47.81
CA ILE A 7 8.55 22.65 47.09
C ILE A 7 9.80 22.39 46.26
N GLU A 8 10.64 21.47 46.73
CA GLU A 8 11.75 20.91 45.97
C GLU A 8 11.19 19.92 44.95
N SER A 9 11.59 20.14 43.70
CA SER A 9 11.83 19.17 42.63
C SER A 9 11.28 17.76 42.83
N GLU A 10 10.12 17.49 42.24
CA GLU A 10 9.92 16.23 41.54
C GLU A 10 9.96 16.58 40.05
N GLU A 11 11.15 16.46 39.47
CA GLU A 11 11.29 16.22 38.04
C GLU A 11 10.44 14.99 37.74
N SER A 12 9.17 15.23 37.39
CA SER A 12 8.37 14.27 36.64
C SER A 12 9.08 14.16 35.30
N ASN A 13 10.09 13.29 35.31
CA ASN A 13 10.73 12.72 34.15
C ASN A 13 9.63 11.91 33.46
N TRP A 14 8.69 12.62 32.81
CA TRP A 14 7.90 12.08 31.73
C TRP A 14 8.94 11.70 30.71
N ILE A 15 9.37 10.43 30.80
CA ILE A 15 10.24 9.80 29.82
C ILE A 15 9.47 9.94 28.51
N ASP A 16 9.84 11.00 27.79
CA ASP A 16 9.47 11.33 26.44
C ASP A 16 9.37 10.02 25.65
N ASP A 17 8.15 9.74 25.16
CA ASP A 17 7.78 8.57 24.39
C ASP A 17 8.93 8.18 23.47
N LYS A 18 9.67 7.13 23.86
CA LYS A 18 10.80 6.51 23.16
C LYS A 18 11.16 7.26 21.89
N GLN A 19 12.03 8.27 21.98
CA GLN A 19 12.55 8.96 20.81
C GLN A 19 12.89 7.92 19.75
N LEU A 20 12.20 7.97 18.60
CA LEU A 20 12.46 7.13 17.45
C LEU A 20 13.90 7.42 16.99
N LEU A 21 14.85 6.68 17.56
CA LEU A 21 16.30 6.87 17.40
C LEU A 21 16.75 6.62 15.95
N ILE A 22 15.94 5.90 15.16
CA ILE A 22 16.20 5.60 13.76
C ILE A 22 14.95 5.85 12.92
N ARG A 23 15.14 6.45 11.73
CA ARG A 23 14.07 6.76 10.78
C ARG A 23 14.50 6.42 9.35
N ILE A 24 13.54 6.12 8.50
CA ILE A 24 13.73 5.84 7.06
C ILE A 24 13.05 6.93 6.24
N ALA A 25 13.67 7.36 5.14
CA ALA A 25 13.07 8.23 4.14
C ALA A 25 13.03 7.52 2.78
N ALA A 26 11.83 7.41 2.18
CA ALA A 26 11.64 6.86 0.85
C ALA A 26 11.71 7.98 -0.21
N ILE A 27 12.89 8.16 -0.79
CA ILE A 27 13.16 9.16 -1.83
C ILE A 27 13.17 8.52 -3.22
N ASP A 28 13.14 9.35 -4.27
CA ASP A 28 13.25 8.92 -5.67
C ASP A 28 12.12 7.96 -6.13
N ASN A 29 10.86 8.39 -5.94
CA ASN A 29 9.66 7.61 -6.31
C ASN A 29 9.17 7.88 -7.74
N GLY A 30 10.01 8.47 -8.62
CA GLY A 30 9.61 8.95 -9.95
C GLY A 30 9.28 7.87 -10.99
N LEU A 31 9.65 6.61 -10.71
CA LEU A 31 9.40 5.44 -11.57
C LEU A 31 8.30 4.51 -11.03
N ALA A 32 7.40 5.03 -10.20
CA ALA A 32 6.25 4.31 -9.67
C ALA A 32 5.03 4.33 -10.62
N PHE A 33 3.93 3.70 -10.21
CA PHE A 33 2.63 3.66 -10.93
C PHE A 33 2.71 3.13 -12.38
N PRO A 34 3.16 1.88 -12.60
CA PRO A 34 3.16 1.30 -13.93
C PRO A 34 1.74 0.95 -14.38
N PHE A 35 1.45 1.08 -15.68
CA PHE A 35 0.15 0.72 -16.26
C PHE A 35 -0.03 -0.79 -16.47
N LYS A 36 1.04 -1.58 -16.36
CA LYS A 36 1.03 -3.05 -16.36
C LYS A 36 2.17 -3.59 -15.51
N HIS A 37 2.08 -4.85 -15.07
CA HIS A 37 3.24 -5.51 -14.47
C HIS A 37 4.38 -5.65 -15.51
N PRO A 38 5.66 -5.56 -15.09
CA PRO A 38 6.77 -5.71 -16.02
C PRO A 38 6.78 -7.07 -16.73
N ASP A 39 7.23 -7.08 -17.98
CA ASP A 39 7.44 -8.32 -18.72
C ASP A 39 8.71 -9.04 -18.20
N GLU A 40 8.77 -10.38 -18.33
CA GLU A 40 9.82 -11.23 -17.72
C GLU A 40 11.26 -10.86 -18.10
N TRP A 41 11.47 -10.27 -19.27
CA TRP A 41 12.80 -9.84 -19.72
C TRP A 41 13.28 -8.57 -19.00
N ARG A 42 12.43 -7.91 -18.20
CA ARG A 42 12.77 -6.72 -17.41
C ARG A 42 11.97 -6.67 -16.10
N ALA A 43 12.38 -7.43 -15.10
CA ALA A 43 11.59 -7.69 -13.89
C ALA A 43 11.49 -6.56 -12.85
N TYR A 44 12.22 -5.44 -12.98
CA TYR A 44 12.29 -4.32 -12.01
C TYR A 44 12.06 -4.73 -10.53
N PRO A 45 12.97 -5.54 -9.96
CA PRO A 45 12.75 -6.16 -8.65
C PRO A 45 12.82 -5.14 -7.51
N PHE A 46 12.09 -5.43 -6.42
CA PHE A 46 12.25 -4.70 -5.17
C PHE A 46 13.55 -5.13 -4.47
N HIS A 47 14.59 -4.30 -4.55
CA HIS A 47 15.91 -4.65 -4.00
C HIS A 47 15.91 -4.99 -2.51
N TRP A 48 15.03 -4.37 -1.73
CA TRP A 48 14.90 -4.67 -0.29
C TRP A 48 14.46 -6.11 -0.02
N ALA A 49 13.87 -6.82 -0.99
CA ALA A 49 13.40 -8.20 -0.81
C ALA A 49 14.54 -9.21 -0.57
N TRP A 50 15.78 -8.87 -0.93
CA TRP A 50 16.97 -9.69 -0.66
C TRP A 50 17.61 -9.43 0.70
N LEU A 51 17.19 -8.39 1.41
CA LEU A 51 17.71 -8.10 2.73
C LEU A 51 17.16 -9.12 3.75
N PRO A 52 17.94 -9.52 4.77
CA PRO A 52 17.46 -10.41 5.83
C PRO A 52 16.16 -9.93 6.50
N GLN A 53 16.00 -8.61 6.62
CA GLN A 53 14.83 -7.95 7.18
C GLN A 53 13.53 -8.31 6.43
N ALA A 54 13.59 -8.55 5.12
CA ALA A 54 12.42 -8.90 4.33
C ALA A 54 11.88 -10.31 4.62
N LYS A 55 12.64 -11.15 5.34
CA LYS A 55 12.20 -12.48 5.78
C LYS A 55 11.40 -12.43 7.10
N VAL A 56 11.42 -11.30 7.79
CA VAL A 56 10.66 -11.12 9.04
C VAL A 56 9.18 -10.88 8.68
N PRO A 57 8.23 -11.61 9.29
CA PRO A 57 6.81 -11.37 9.12
C PRO A 57 6.40 -9.92 9.44
N PHE A 58 5.36 -9.42 8.77
CA PHE A 58 4.76 -8.13 9.15
C PHE A 58 4.31 -8.15 10.61
N SER A 59 4.65 -7.09 11.35
CA SER A 59 4.27 -6.96 12.76
C SER A 59 2.78 -6.73 12.93
N GLU A 60 2.24 -7.05 14.11
CA GLU A 60 0.87 -6.69 14.48
C GLU A 60 0.63 -5.18 14.37
N GLU A 61 1.62 -4.36 14.71
CA GLU A 61 1.56 -2.91 14.58
C GLU A 61 1.31 -2.47 13.13
N THR A 62 2.11 -2.97 12.17
CA THR A 62 1.91 -2.66 10.74
C THR A 62 0.56 -3.19 10.24
N ARG A 63 0.17 -4.39 10.66
CA ARG A 63 -1.11 -5.00 10.26
C ARG A 63 -2.30 -4.17 10.76
N ASN A 64 -2.30 -3.81 12.04
CA ASN A 64 -3.36 -3.01 12.67
C ASN A 64 -3.40 -1.58 12.10
N LEU A 65 -2.26 -1.02 11.70
CA LEU A 65 -2.19 0.30 11.07
C LEU A 65 -2.76 0.29 9.64
N ILE A 66 -2.46 -0.73 8.84
CA ILE A 66 -2.72 -0.70 7.39
C ILE A 66 -4.02 -1.40 6.99
N LEU A 67 -4.32 -2.57 7.58
CA LEU A 67 -5.47 -3.40 7.18
C LEU A 67 -6.83 -2.69 7.21
N PRO A 68 -7.16 -1.84 8.22
CA PRO A 68 -8.46 -1.18 8.26
C PRO A 68 -8.73 -0.30 7.02
N PHE A 69 -7.68 0.27 6.43
CA PHE A 69 -7.80 1.13 5.25
C PHE A 69 -7.89 0.32 3.97
N ILE A 70 -6.88 -0.53 3.70
CA ILE A 70 -6.76 -1.18 2.39
C ILE A 70 -7.76 -2.33 2.17
N SER A 71 -8.43 -2.79 3.23
CA SER A 71 -9.52 -3.76 3.12
C SER A 71 -10.90 -3.13 2.96
N ASP A 72 -11.03 -1.82 3.16
CA ASP A 72 -12.23 -1.05 2.84
C ASP A 72 -12.19 -0.58 1.38
N MET A 73 -13.18 -1.00 0.59
CA MET A 73 -13.26 -0.63 -0.82
C MET A 73 -13.61 0.84 -1.03
N ASN A 74 -14.26 1.49 -0.07
CA ASN A 74 -14.53 2.93 -0.17
C ASN A 74 -13.21 3.70 -0.08
N PHE A 75 -12.36 3.39 0.90
CA PHE A 75 -11.02 3.98 1.00
C PHE A 75 -10.19 3.79 -0.28
N VAL A 76 -10.19 2.58 -0.85
CA VAL A 76 -9.45 2.31 -2.10
C VAL A 76 -10.01 3.11 -3.28
N GLN A 77 -11.33 3.29 -3.34
CA GLN A 77 -11.99 4.10 -4.37
C GLN A 77 -11.62 5.58 -4.20
N ASP A 78 -11.72 6.12 -2.98
CA ASP A 78 -11.34 7.51 -2.67
C ASP A 78 -9.86 7.77 -3.01
N LEU A 79 -8.96 6.84 -2.69
CA LEU A 79 -7.55 6.92 -3.08
C LEU A 79 -7.36 6.97 -4.60
N CYS A 80 -8.14 6.20 -5.36
CA CYS A 80 -8.09 6.25 -6.83
C CYS A 80 -8.63 7.61 -7.35
N GLU A 81 -9.63 8.19 -6.71
CA GLU A 81 -10.17 9.51 -7.06
C GLU A 81 -9.17 10.62 -6.78
N ASP A 82 -8.50 10.59 -5.63
CA ASP A 82 -7.42 11.54 -5.30
C ASP A 82 -6.27 11.47 -6.33
N LEU A 83 -5.86 10.25 -6.72
CA LEU A 83 -4.85 10.04 -7.76
C LEU A 83 -5.32 10.52 -9.13
N TYR A 84 -6.61 10.36 -9.45
CA TYR A 84 -7.18 10.88 -10.69
C TYR A 84 -7.12 12.41 -10.74
N GLU A 85 -7.52 13.07 -9.65
CA GLU A 85 -7.46 14.53 -9.54
C GLU A 85 -6.03 15.07 -9.68
N LEU A 86 -5.04 14.34 -9.16
CA LEU A 86 -3.63 14.67 -9.33
C LEU A 86 -3.14 14.43 -10.76
N PHE A 87 -3.33 13.23 -11.30
CA PHE A 87 -2.73 12.82 -12.57
C PHE A 87 -3.34 13.56 -13.76
N LYS A 88 -4.62 13.94 -13.69
CA LYS A 88 -5.29 14.70 -14.76
C LYS A 88 -4.75 16.13 -14.95
N THR A 89 -3.90 16.61 -14.05
CA THR A 89 -3.24 17.92 -14.18
C THR A 89 -2.14 17.90 -15.25
N ASP A 90 -1.62 16.72 -15.60
CA ASP A 90 -0.65 16.58 -16.68
C ASP A 90 -1.30 16.77 -18.05
N LYS A 91 -0.63 17.51 -18.95
CA LYS A 91 -1.14 17.80 -20.30
C LYS A 91 -1.24 16.55 -21.18
N GLY A 92 -0.42 15.54 -20.91
CA GLY A 92 -0.39 14.26 -21.61
C GLY A 92 -1.21 13.18 -20.92
N PHE A 93 -2.05 13.53 -19.94
CA PHE A 93 -2.89 12.57 -19.23
C PHE A 93 -3.78 11.78 -20.20
N ASP A 94 -3.65 10.45 -20.14
CA ASP A 94 -4.54 9.52 -20.82
C ASP A 94 -5.37 8.74 -19.79
N ARG A 95 -6.69 8.88 -19.91
CA ARG A 95 -7.64 8.22 -19.00
C ARG A 95 -7.54 6.69 -19.10
N ALA A 96 -7.26 6.12 -20.27
CA ALA A 96 -7.16 4.67 -20.40
C ALA A 96 -5.90 4.11 -19.72
N ALA A 97 -4.76 4.78 -19.90
CA ALA A 97 -3.52 4.48 -19.16
C ALA A 97 -3.72 4.60 -17.64
N PHE A 98 -4.41 5.64 -17.17
CA PHE A 98 -4.72 5.81 -15.75
C PHE A 98 -5.54 4.65 -15.17
N GLU A 99 -6.61 4.24 -15.85
CA GLU A 99 -7.44 3.10 -15.39
C GLU A 99 -6.63 1.80 -15.35
N SER A 100 -5.67 1.64 -16.27
CA SER A 100 -4.73 0.52 -16.27
C SER A 100 -3.77 0.58 -15.08
N GLN A 101 -3.23 1.76 -14.75
CA GLN A 101 -2.42 1.98 -13.53
C GLN A 101 -3.20 1.63 -12.26
N MET A 102 -4.44 2.07 -12.15
CA MET A 102 -5.28 1.77 -10.99
C MET A 102 -5.63 0.29 -10.90
N SER A 103 -5.75 -0.40 -12.05
CA SER A 103 -6.01 -1.84 -12.06
C SER A 103 -4.81 -2.65 -11.56
N VAL A 104 -3.58 -2.20 -11.84
CA VAL A 104 -2.36 -2.74 -11.23
C VAL A 104 -2.32 -2.43 -9.74
N MET A 105 -2.58 -1.18 -9.34
CA MET A 105 -2.56 -0.76 -7.93
C MET A 105 -3.56 -1.56 -7.08
N ARG A 106 -4.79 -1.76 -7.56
CA ARG A 106 -5.79 -2.60 -6.87
C ARG A 106 -5.32 -4.05 -6.73
N GLY A 107 -4.66 -4.60 -7.75
CA GLY A 107 -4.05 -5.93 -7.66
C GLY A 107 -2.94 -6.02 -6.61
N GLN A 108 -2.12 -4.98 -6.47
CA GLN A 108 -1.12 -4.88 -5.41
C GLN A 108 -1.75 -4.77 -4.02
N ILE A 109 -2.80 -3.95 -3.87
CA ILE A 109 -3.59 -3.81 -2.63
C ILE A 109 -4.21 -5.14 -2.22
N LEU A 110 -4.74 -5.91 -3.19
CA LEU A 110 -5.32 -7.24 -2.94
C LEU A 110 -4.26 -8.20 -2.37
N ASN A 111 -3.08 -8.28 -3.01
CA ASN A 111 -1.99 -9.13 -2.55
C ASN A 111 -1.47 -8.69 -1.16
N LEU A 112 -1.32 -7.38 -0.94
CA LEU A 112 -0.90 -6.83 0.36
C LEU A 112 -1.91 -7.15 1.46
N THR A 113 -3.21 -6.96 1.20
CA THR A 113 -4.28 -7.31 2.15
C THR A 113 -4.20 -8.77 2.54
N GLN A 114 -4.04 -9.68 1.58
CA GLN A 114 -3.92 -11.11 1.85
C GLN A 114 -2.63 -11.43 2.64
N ALA A 115 -1.50 -10.83 2.27
CA ALA A 115 -0.23 -11.05 2.97
C ALA A 115 -0.28 -10.57 4.43
N LEU A 116 -0.92 -9.44 4.70
CA LEU A 116 -1.10 -8.92 6.05
C LEU A 116 -2.09 -9.78 6.87
N ARG A 117 -3.14 -10.33 6.26
CA ARG A 117 -4.06 -11.26 6.95
C ARG A 117 -3.38 -12.57 7.32
N ASP A 118 -2.55 -13.09 6.43
CA ASP A 118 -1.85 -14.38 6.60
C ASP A 118 -0.58 -14.28 7.47
N GLY A 119 -0.19 -13.07 7.90
CA GLY A 119 1.06 -12.86 8.64
C GLY A 119 2.31 -13.20 7.82
N LYS A 120 2.29 -12.93 6.51
CA LYS A 120 3.44 -13.15 5.63
C LYS A 120 4.55 -12.11 5.88
N SER A 121 5.74 -12.40 5.38
CA SER A 121 6.88 -11.46 5.30
C SER A 121 6.87 -10.63 4.01
N PRO A 122 7.58 -9.49 3.95
CA PRO A 122 7.75 -8.70 2.73
C PRO A 122 8.30 -9.51 1.54
N MET A 123 9.23 -10.45 1.79
CA MET A 123 9.76 -11.35 0.77
C MET A 123 8.68 -12.27 0.20
N GLN A 124 7.83 -12.86 1.06
CA GLN A 124 6.72 -13.70 0.62
C GLN A 124 5.66 -12.90 -0.14
N LEU A 125 5.40 -11.65 0.25
CA LEU A 125 4.54 -10.74 -0.51
C LEU A 125 5.08 -10.50 -1.93
N ALA A 126 6.37 -10.18 -2.06
CA ALA A 126 7.01 -9.94 -3.35
C ALA A 126 7.05 -11.19 -4.26
N GLN A 127 6.87 -12.37 -3.68
CA GLN A 127 6.77 -13.65 -4.41
C GLN A 127 5.34 -13.99 -4.85
N MET A 128 4.33 -13.26 -4.38
CA MET A 128 2.95 -13.53 -4.76
C MET A 128 2.74 -13.27 -6.26
N PRO A 129 1.94 -14.10 -6.95
CA PRO A 129 1.63 -13.87 -8.37
C PRO A 129 1.02 -12.48 -8.60
N CYS A 130 1.43 -11.84 -9.70
CA CYS A 130 0.89 -10.55 -10.10
C CYS A 130 -0.61 -10.66 -10.38
N VAL A 131 -1.40 -9.77 -9.79
CA VAL A 131 -2.84 -9.67 -10.03
C VAL A 131 -3.15 -8.30 -10.62
N ILE A 132 -4.16 -8.25 -11.51
CA ILE A 132 -4.79 -7.03 -11.99
C ILE A 132 -6.26 -7.11 -11.62
N VAL A 133 -6.82 -6.00 -11.11
CA VAL A 133 -8.23 -5.91 -10.74
C VAL A 133 -8.88 -4.76 -11.50
N GLU A 134 -9.77 -5.10 -12.42
CA GLU A 134 -10.49 -4.15 -13.26
C GLU A 134 -11.86 -3.83 -12.65
N CYS A 135 -12.24 -2.55 -12.65
CA CYS A 135 -13.60 -2.13 -12.34
C CYS A 135 -14.45 -2.26 -13.61
N SER A 136 -15.49 -3.09 -13.62
CA SER A 136 -16.46 -3.03 -14.72
C SER A 136 -17.23 -1.71 -14.63
N LYS A 137 -17.33 -0.99 -15.76
CA LYS A 137 -18.25 0.13 -15.89
C LYS A 137 -19.66 -0.45 -15.97
N SER A 138 -20.41 -0.42 -14.88
CA SER A 138 -21.85 -0.64 -14.96
C SER A 138 -22.44 0.57 -15.70
N GLY A 139 -22.66 0.41 -17.01
CA GLY A 139 -23.30 1.42 -17.84
C GLY A 139 -24.79 1.50 -17.50
N GLY A 140 -25.27 2.68 -17.11
CA GLY A 140 -26.70 2.93 -16.96
C GLY A 140 -27.01 4.29 -16.35
N GLN A 141 -27.45 5.23 -17.18
CA GLN A 141 -28.17 6.41 -16.72
C GLN A 141 -29.40 5.97 -15.91
N GLY A 142 -29.53 6.49 -14.70
CA GLY A 142 -30.82 6.59 -14.00
C GLY A 142 -31.08 5.54 -12.91
N ARG A 143 -31.27 6.09 -11.69
CA ARG A 143 -32.06 5.56 -10.56
C ARG A 143 -31.45 4.44 -9.70
N VAL A 144 -31.22 4.85 -8.44
CA VAL A 144 -31.08 4.09 -7.19
C VAL A 144 -29.82 3.23 -7.05
N VAL A 145 -28.97 3.70 -6.13
CA VAL A 145 -27.70 3.10 -5.70
C VAL A 145 -27.95 1.81 -4.92
N HIS A 146 -27.74 0.68 -5.57
CA HIS A 146 -27.17 -0.50 -4.93
C HIS A 146 -25.86 -0.80 -5.66
N LEU A 147 -24.75 -0.30 -5.11
CA LEU A 147 -23.42 -0.29 -5.72
C LEU A 147 -22.78 -1.68 -5.64
N GLY A 148 -23.21 -2.60 -6.49
CA GLY A 148 -22.45 -3.79 -6.83
C GLY A 148 -21.51 -3.47 -8.01
N SER A 149 -20.39 -2.80 -7.76
CA SER A 149 -19.31 -2.75 -8.75
C SER A 149 -18.83 -4.17 -8.99
N SER A 150 -19.04 -4.70 -10.19
CA SER A 150 -18.49 -6.02 -10.54
C SER A 150 -17.01 -5.84 -10.84
N PHE A 151 -16.15 -6.48 -10.05
CA PHE A 151 -14.71 -6.48 -10.25
C PHE A 151 -14.29 -7.75 -10.98
N THR A 152 -13.45 -7.59 -12.00
CA THR A 152 -12.83 -8.74 -12.67
C THR A 152 -11.40 -8.86 -12.19
N GLN A 153 -11.07 -9.98 -11.56
CA GLN A 153 -9.72 -10.31 -11.10
C GLN A 153 -9.04 -11.18 -12.15
N THR A 154 -7.90 -10.70 -12.67
CA THR A 154 -7.04 -11.49 -13.56
C THR A 154 -5.73 -11.80 -12.86
N VAL A 155 -5.49 -13.08 -12.58
CA VAL A 155 -4.25 -13.56 -11.95
C VAL A 155 -3.27 -13.97 -13.03
N HIS A 156 -2.10 -13.34 -13.05
CA HIS A 156 -0.98 -13.75 -13.88
C HIS A 156 -0.14 -14.75 -13.06
N CYS A 157 -0.51 -16.02 -13.10
CA CYS A 157 0.28 -17.11 -12.53
C CYS A 157 1.54 -17.30 -13.37
N ARG A 158 2.64 -16.67 -12.96
CA ARG A 158 3.96 -16.88 -13.57
C ARG A 158 4.99 -17.14 -12.47
N LYS A 159 6.00 -17.96 -12.79
CA LYS A 159 6.98 -18.46 -11.81
C LYS A 159 7.60 -17.27 -11.05
N PRO A 160 7.63 -17.30 -9.71
CA PRO A 160 8.28 -16.23 -8.96
C PRO A 160 9.75 -16.16 -9.37
N PHE A 161 10.25 -14.96 -9.66
CA PHE A 161 11.66 -14.71 -9.97
C PHE A 161 12.59 -15.21 -8.85
N PHE A 162 12.06 -15.31 -7.63
CA PHE A 162 12.75 -15.74 -6.43
C PHE A 162 12.77 -17.28 -6.22
N SER A 163 12.94 -18.07 -7.28
CA SER A 163 13.24 -19.50 -7.14
C SER A 163 14.75 -19.69 -7.00
N SER A 164 15.22 -19.84 -5.75
CA SER A 164 16.52 -20.39 -5.30
C SER A 164 17.78 -20.06 -6.11
N TRP A 165 18.73 -19.39 -5.46
CA TRP A 165 20.14 -19.79 -5.57
C TRP A 165 20.44 -20.83 -4.50
#